data_AF-A0A9C7EIH8-F1
#
_entry.id   AF-A0A9C7EIH8-F1
#
_cell.length_a   1.000
_cell.length_b   1.000
_cell.length_c   1.000
_cell.angle_alpha   90.00
_cell.angle_beta   90.00
_cell.angle_gamma   90.00
#
_symmetry.space_group_name_H-M   'P 1'
#
loop_
_entity.id
_entity.type
_entity.pdbx_description
1 polymer ?
#
loop_
_entity_poly.entity_id
_entity_poly.type
_entity_poly.pdbx_seq_one_letter_code
_entity_poly.pdbx_strand_id
1 'polypeptide(L)' 'MMMTLIYRVILGGVLLATVINMLREKDLKLQANGALVIIPLVLRLLMIK' A
#
# COMPACT_ATOMS: atom_id res chain seq x y z
N MET A 1 2.50 18.44 11.47
CA MET A 1 2.09 18.71 10.07
C MET A 1 3.13 18.24 9.06
N MET A 2 4.40 18.67 9.16
CA MET A 2 5.50 18.19 8.29
C MET A 2 5.69 16.66 8.36
N MET A 3 5.74 16.09 9.56
CA MET A 3 5.85 14.64 9.75
C MET A 3 4.66 13.85 9.17
N THR A 4 3.46 14.43 9.21
CA THR A 4 2.25 13.81 8.65
C THR A 4 2.31 13.74 7.12
N LEU A 5 2.83 14.80 6.47
CA LEU A 5 3.03 14.82 5.02
C LEU A 5 4.13 13.84 4.58
N ILE A 6 5.26 13.84 5.28
CA ILE A 6 6.36 12.88 5.02
C ILE A 6 5.87 11.45 5.17
N TYR A 7 5.11 11.15 6.24
CA TYR A 7 4.50 9.84 6.44
C TYR A 7 3.60 9.44 5.27
N ARG A 8 2.72 10.34 4.79
CA ARG A 8 1.83 10.05 3.66
C ARG A 8 2.59 9.84 2.35
N VAL A 9 3.68 10.56 2.12
CA VAL A 9 4.54 10.36 0.94
C VAL A 9 5.20 8.99 0.97
N ILE A 10 5.80 8.61 2.10
CA ILE A 10 6.40 7.28 2.29
C ILE A 10 5.34 6.19 2.11
N LEU A 11 4.19 6.36 2.76
CA LEU A 11 3.09 5.40 2.71
C LEU A 11 2.55 5.22 1.27
N GLY A 12 2.40 6.32 0.54
CA GLY A 12 2.01 6.29 -0.88
C GLY A 12 3.06 5.59 -1.76
N GLY A 13 4.34 5.80 -1.49
CA GLY A 13 5.44 5.09 -2.16
C GLY A 13 5.40 3.59 -1.92
N VAL A 14 5.19 3.16 -0.67
CA VAL A 14 5.02 1.74 -0.33
C VAL A 14 3.80 1.16 -1.03
N LEU A 15 2.67 1.88 -1.02
CA LEU A 15 1.43 1.45 -1.66
C LEU A 15 1.61 1.23 -3.18
N LEU A 16 2.27 2.17 -3.87
CA LEU A 16 2.61 2.03 -5.29
C LEU A 16 3.51 0.82 -5.55
N ALA A 17 4.56 0.63 -4.74
CA ALA A 17 5.45 -0.51 -4.87
C ALA A 17 4.70 -1.85 -4.66
N THR A 18 3.81 -1.91 -3.67
CA THR A 18 2.98 -3.09 -3.42
C THR A 18 2.01 -3.37 -4.55
N VAL A 19 1.34 -2.35 -5.11
CA VAL A 19 0.44 -2.50 -6.26
C VAL A 19 1.20 -2.99 -7.49
N ILE A 20 2.36 -2.39 -7.80
CA ILE A 20 3.19 -2.82 -8.94
C ILE A 20 3.66 -4.27 -8.75
N ASN A 21 4.10 -4.63 -7.54
CA ASN A 21 4.51 -5.99 -7.23
C ASN A 21 3.34 -6.98 -7.44
N MET A 22 2.16 -6.66 -6.89
CA MET A 22 0.95 -7.48 -7.03
C MET A 22 0.51 -7.67 -8.50
N LEU A 23 0.66 -6.63 -9.34
CA LEU A 23 0.31 -6.70 -10.76
C LEU A 23 1.33 -7.50 -11.60
N ARG A 24 2.59 -7.57 -11.15
CA ARG A 24 3.65 -8.34 -11.84
C ARG A 24 3.70 -9.80 -11.37
N GLU A 25 3.16 -10.08 -10.20
CA GLU A 25 3.18 -11.42 -9.61
C GLU A 25 2.22 -12.36 -10.32
N LYS A 26 2.71 -13.57 -10.66
CA LYS A 26 1.93 -14.58 -11.39
C LYS A 26 1.26 -15.59 -10.46
N ASP A 27 1.75 -15.69 -9.23
CA ASP A 27 1.24 -16.60 -8.23
C ASP A 27 0.03 -16.00 -7.50
N LEU A 28 -1.14 -16.63 -7.65
CA LEU A 28 -2.41 -16.14 -7.08
C LEU A 28 -2.36 -15.98 -5.55
N LYS A 29 -1.60 -16.84 -4.86
CA LYS A 29 -1.41 -16.76 -3.40
C LYS A 29 -0.64 -15.50 -2.99
N LEU A 30 0.41 -15.17 -3.72
CA LEU A 30 1.22 -13.98 -3.46
C LEU A 30 0.46 -12.71 -3.86
N GLN A 31 -0.33 -12.78 -4.92
CA GLN A 31 -1.24 -11.70 -5.32
C GLN A 31 -2.29 -11.40 -4.24
N ALA A 32 -2.90 -12.44 -3.64
CA ALA A 32 -3.85 -12.30 -2.54
C ALA A 32 -3.20 -11.68 -1.28
N ASN A 33 -1.97 -12.07 -0.95
CA ASN A 33 -1.22 -11.45 0.14
C ASN A 33 -0.93 -9.97 -0.14
N GLY A 34 -0.55 -9.61 -1.37
CA GLY A 34 -0.38 -8.22 -1.79
C GLY A 34 -1.67 -7.41 -1.63
N ALA A 35 -2.81 -7.95 -2.07
CA ALA A 35 -4.12 -7.32 -1.94
C ALA A 35 -4.52 -7.11 -0.46
N LEU A 36 -4.24 -8.09 0.41
CA LEU A 36 -4.52 -8.00 1.84
C LEU A 36 -3.77 -6.86 2.53
N VAL A 37 -2.56 -6.55 2.05
CA VAL A 37 -1.72 -5.46 2.58
C VAL A 37 -2.09 -4.10 1.98
N ILE A 38 -2.61 -4.05 0.75
CA ILE A 38 -3.06 -2.81 0.10
C ILE A 38 -4.26 -2.20 0.86
N ILE A 39 -5.23 -3.00 1.30
CA ILE A 39 -6.43 -2.51 2.00
C ILE A 39 -6.07 -1.65 3.24
N PRO A 40 -5.30 -2.14 4.23
CA PRO A 40 -4.93 -1.32 5.38
C PRO A 40 -3.98 -0.17 5.02
N LEU A 41 -3.17 -0.28 3.95
CA LEU A 41 -2.34 0.83 3.47
C LEU A 41 -3.18 1.98 2.91
N VAL A 42 -4.22 1.67 2.12
CA VAL A 42 -5.16 2.66 1.60
C VAL A 42 -5.90 3.34 2.75
N LEU A 43 -6.42 2.56 3.72
CA LEU A 43 -7.12 3.10 4.89
C LEU A 43 -6.22 4.05 5.70
N ARG A 44 -4.95 3.68 5.92
CA ARG A 44 -3.96 4.55 6.59
C ARG A 44 -3.64 5.81 5.79
N LEU A 45 -3.60 5.74 4.46
CA LEU A 45 -3.32 6.90 3.60
C LEU A 45 -4.48 7.91 3.60
N LEU A 46 -5.71 7.39 3.62
CA LEU A 46 -6.95 8.16 3.68
C LEU A 46 -7.31 8.60 5.12
N MET A 47 -6.55 8.16 6.12
CA MET A 47 -6.79 8.42 7.55
C MET A 47 -8.17 7.95 8.02
N ILE A 48 -8.66 6.86 7.43
CA ILE A 48 -9.91 6.19 7.83
C ILE A 48 -9.56 5.28 9.02
N LYS A 49 -10.29 5.45 10.12
CA LYS A 49 -10.15 4.63 11.33
C LYS A 49 -10.96 3.35 11.24
#